data_AF-A0AAD7EEH7-F1
#
_entry.id   AF-A0AAD7EEH7-F1
#
_cell.length_a   1.000
_cell.length_b   1.000
_cell.length_c   1.000
_cell.angle_alpha   90.00
_cell.angle_beta   90.00
_cell.angle_gamma   90.00
#
_symmetry.space_group_name_H-M   'P 1'
#
loop_
_entity.id
_entity.type
_entity.pdbx_description
1 polymer ?
#
loop_
_entity_poly.entity_id
_entity_poly.type
_entity_poly.pdbx_seq_one_letter_code
_entity_poly.pdbx_strand_id
1 'polypeptide(L)'
;SQGGYLLVAHTAFSKGSKDRRFIDPIKLRCTRVKFILSAGLDIASYNVPKDAHTLQGMSAKLVEMEPLYFPPGSIMLFKTHLHGYGASLDAFCAKEALADLDLVALNVLLHRADGEECDASNGEFGVYDAPGLGKTVLWVGRVDASAPRYHAL
;
A
#
# COMPACT_ATOMS: atom_id res chain seq x y z
N SER A 1 8.19 7.55 -9.27
CA SER A 1 9.00 7.28 -8.07
C SER A 1 8.12 6.59 -7.03
N GLN A 2 8.54 5.44 -6.47
CA GLN A 2 7.72 4.63 -5.54
C GLN A 2 8.10 4.89 -4.07
N GLY A 3 8.35 6.16 -3.76
CA GLY A 3 8.65 6.61 -2.41
C GLY A 3 7.43 7.26 -1.78
N GLY A 4 7.24 7.08 -0.48
CA GLY A 4 6.17 7.70 0.28
C GLY A 4 6.63 8.13 1.67
N TYR A 5 5.67 8.58 2.47
CA TYR A 5 5.87 8.88 3.88
C TYR A 5 4.78 8.18 4.70
N LEU A 6 5.16 7.66 5.87
CA LEU A 6 4.24 7.14 6.88
C LEU A 6 4.30 8.05 8.09
N LEU A 7 3.17 8.62 8.46
CA LEU A 7 2.97 9.40 9.68
C LEU A 7 2.20 8.54 10.68
N VAL A 8 2.76 8.35 11.87
CA VAL A 8 2.05 7.79 13.02
C VAL A 8 1.76 8.96 13.95
N ALA A 9 0.49 9.17 14.30
CA ALA A 9 0.06 10.26 15.17
C ALA A 9 -0.77 9.71 16.32
N HIS A 10 -0.37 10.01 17.56
CA HIS A 10 -1.18 9.75 18.74
C HIS A 10 -1.94 11.04 19.08
N THR A 11 -3.25 11.06 18.82
CA THR A 11 -4.06 12.27 19.00
C THR A 11 -4.47 12.47 20.46
N ALA A 12 -4.56 13.73 20.89
CA ALA A 12 -4.90 14.12 22.27
C ALA A 12 -6.34 14.66 22.38
N PHE A 13 -7.35 13.91 21.91
CA PHE A 13 -8.75 14.36 21.90
C PHE A 13 -9.41 14.44 23.29
N SER A 14 -8.92 13.66 24.25
CA SER A 14 -9.47 13.61 25.61
C SER A 14 -8.33 13.65 26.64
N LYS A 15 -8.62 14.21 27.82
CA LYS A 15 -7.72 14.18 28.99
C LYS A 15 -7.72 12.78 29.64
N GLY A 16 -7.40 11.76 28.85
CA GLY A 16 -7.24 10.38 29.30
C GLY A 16 -5.83 10.10 29.81
N SER A 17 -5.53 8.83 30.12
CA SER A 17 -4.17 8.44 30.53
C SER A 17 -3.13 8.79 29.46
N LYS A 18 -1.94 9.20 29.90
CA LYS A 18 -0.78 9.49 29.04
C LYS A 18 -0.09 8.22 28.52
N ASP A 19 -0.70 7.06 28.72
CA ASP A 19 -0.15 5.80 28.27
C ASP A 19 -0.18 5.75 26.75
N ARG A 20 0.83 5.09 26.18
CA ARG A 20 0.91 4.78 24.75
C ARG A 20 -0.34 4.08 24.21
N ARG A 21 -1.12 3.43 25.10
CA ARG A 21 -2.16 2.44 24.81
C ARG A 21 -1.59 1.27 23.98
N PHE A 22 -2.31 0.16 23.93
CA PHE A 22 -1.90 -0.96 23.11
C PHE A 22 -2.24 -0.66 21.65
N ILE A 23 -1.24 -0.71 20.77
CA ILE A 23 -1.39 -0.60 19.32
C ILE A 23 -0.77 -1.84 18.72
N ASP A 24 -1.52 -2.52 17.84
CA ASP A 24 -0.99 -3.65 17.10
C ASP A 24 0.24 -3.24 16.27
N PRO A 25 1.25 -4.11 16.13
CA PRO A 25 2.41 -3.81 15.30
C PRO A 25 2.01 -3.39 13.88
N ILE A 26 2.50 -2.23 13.44
CA ILE A 26 2.28 -1.74 12.08
C ILE A 26 3.13 -2.60 11.12
N LYS A 27 2.46 -3.48 10.36
CA LYS A 27 3.11 -4.38 9.40
C LYS A 27 2.98 -3.83 7.99
N LEU A 28 4.10 -3.45 7.38
CA LEU A 28 4.15 -3.00 5.99
C LEU A 28 4.67 -4.12 5.09
N ARG A 29 3.89 -4.52 4.08
CA ARG A 29 4.32 -5.54 3.12
C ARG A 29 5.20 -4.94 2.04
N CYS A 30 6.26 -5.66 1.65
CA CYS A 30 7.18 -5.29 0.58
C CYS A 30 7.65 -3.83 0.62
N THR A 31 7.80 -3.25 1.82
CA THR A 31 8.14 -1.83 1.99
C THR A 31 9.28 -1.72 3.00
N ARG A 32 10.38 -1.03 2.64
CA ARG A 32 11.35 -0.57 3.64
C ARG A 32 10.97 0.81 4.13
N VAL A 33 11.33 1.05 5.39
CA VAL A 33 11.12 2.33 6.06
C VAL A 33 12.43 2.87 6.61
N LYS A 34 12.56 4.19 6.60
CA LYS A 34 13.64 4.91 7.26
C LYS A 34 13.02 5.92 8.22
N PHE A 35 13.37 5.83 9.49
CA PHE A 35 12.98 6.82 10.49
C PHE A 35 13.50 8.21 10.10
N ILE A 36 12.64 9.22 10.23
CA ILE A 36 13.00 10.62 9.99
C ILE A 36 13.06 11.37 11.32
N LEU A 37 11.94 11.39 12.06
CA LEU A 37 11.84 12.12 13.32
C LEU A 37 10.70 11.58 14.17
N SER A 38 10.77 11.88 15.46
CA SER A 38 9.65 11.77 16.38
C SER A 38 9.60 13.01 17.27
N ALA A 39 8.41 13.59 17.42
CA ALA A 39 8.22 14.78 18.23
C ALA A 39 6.90 14.74 18.98
N GLY A 40 6.88 15.32 20.16
CA GLY A 40 5.71 15.52 21.00
C GLY A 40 5.52 16.99 21.33
N LEU A 41 4.27 17.40 21.52
CA LEU A 41 3.95 18.73 22.02
C LEU A 41 3.81 18.68 23.54
N ASP A 42 4.74 19.32 24.26
CA ASP A 42 4.65 19.48 25.70
C ASP A 42 4.04 20.85 26.03
N ILE A 43 2.86 20.85 26.64
CA ILE A 43 2.14 22.08 27.00
C ILE A 43 2.47 22.41 28.45
N ALA A 44 3.29 23.45 28.64
CA ALA A 44 3.72 23.89 29.97
C ALA A 44 2.56 24.46 30.79
N SER A 45 1.61 25.14 30.13
CA SER A 45 0.43 25.70 30.78
C SER A 45 -0.73 25.81 29.79
N TYR A 46 -1.92 25.42 30.26
CA TYR A 46 -3.19 25.63 29.54
C TYR A 46 -3.80 27.02 29.80
N ASN A 47 -3.16 27.84 30.65
CA ASN A 47 -3.56 29.23 30.83
C ASN A 47 -2.97 30.07 29.70
N VAL A 48 -3.84 30.64 28.87
CA VAL A 48 -3.45 31.59 27.82
C VAL A 48 -3.17 32.94 28.48
N PRO A 49 -1.96 33.52 28.34
CA PRO A 49 -1.69 34.87 28.80
C PRO A 49 -2.67 35.86 28.14
N LYS A 50 -3.39 36.63 28.96
CA LYS A 50 -4.32 37.65 28.49
C LYS A 50 -3.63 39.00 28.53
N ASP A 51 -3.37 39.55 27.36
CA ASP A 51 -2.92 40.93 27.20
C ASP A 51 -3.99 41.70 26.40
N ALA A 52 -4.24 42.95 26.80
CA ALA A 52 -5.27 43.78 26.17
C ALA A 52 -4.89 44.21 24.75
N HIS A 53 -3.59 44.16 24.42
CA HIS A 53 -3.04 44.68 23.16
C HIS A 53 -2.49 43.59 22.22
N THR A 54 -2.22 42.38 22.73
CA THR A 54 -1.64 41.30 21.93
C THR A 54 -2.33 39.95 22.18
N LEU A 55 -2.54 39.19 21.11
CA LEU A 55 -2.96 37.79 21.20
C LEU A 55 -1.72 36.91 21.31
N GLN A 56 -1.61 36.15 22.39
CA GLN A 56 -0.52 35.22 22.63
C GLN A 56 -1.01 33.77 22.57
N GLY A 57 -0.16 32.88 22.06
CA GLY A 57 -0.41 31.44 22.08
C GLY A 57 -0.23 30.84 23.46
N MET A 58 -0.69 29.60 23.63
CA MET A 58 -0.37 28.81 24.82
C MET A 58 1.13 28.51 24.86
N SER A 59 1.71 28.50 26.06
CA SER A 59 3.11 28.12 26.24
C SER A 59 3.26 26.62 26.01
N ALA A 60 3.88 26.26 24.89
CA ALA A 60 4.14 24.89 24.49
C ALA A 60 5.55 24.75 23.93
N LYS A 61 6.15 23.58 24.11
CA LYS A 61 7.48 23.21 23.63
C LYS A 61 7.38 21.98 22.75
N LEU A 62 8.09 22.01 21.63
CA LEU A 62 8.33 20.82 20.82
C LEU A 62 9.47 20.02 21.46
N VAL A 63 9.21 18.76 21.76
CA VAL A 63 10.19 17.85 22.38
C VAL A 63 10.42 16.66 21.46
N GLU A 64 11.68 16.27 21.28
CA GLU A 64 12.02 15.04 20.55
C GLU A 64 11.67 13.82 21.42
N MET A 65 11.05 12.81 20.81
CA MET A 65 10.54 11.65 21.53
C MET A 65 11.40 10.41 21.30
N GLU A 66 11.64 9.68 22.38
CA GLU A 66 12.28 8.36 22.33
C GLU A 66 11.33 7.32 21.69
N PRO A 67 11.82 6.36 20.90
CA PRO A 67 10.99 5.38 20.20
C PRO A 67 10.04 4.56 21.09
N LEU A 68 10.39 4.40 22.37
CA LEU A 68 9.63 3.62 23.35
C LEU A 68 8.58 4.44 24.08
N TYR A 69 8.63 5.77 24.01
CA TYR A 69 7.73 6.70 24.68
C TYR A 69 6.91 7.51 23.67
N PHE A 70 5.60 7.25 23.58
CA PHE A 70 4.73 7.86 22.57
C PHE A 70 3.38 8.30 23.15
N PRO A 71 3.38 9.37 23.99
CA PRO A 71 2.16 9.85 24.64
C PRO A 71 1.22 10.56 23.65
N PRO A 72 -0.05 10.80 24.02
CA PRO A 72 -0.97 11.62 23.23
C PRO A 72 -0.37 13.00 22.93
N GLY A 73 -0.57 13.50 21.71
CA GLY A 73 0.05 14.74 21.21
C GLY A 73 1.41 14.54 20.53
N SER A 74 1.77 13.29 20.20
CA SER A 74 3.04 12.93 19.59
C SER A 74 2.89 12.39 18.17
N ILE A 75 3.94 12.57 17.37
CA ILE A 75 4.05 12.08 16.00
C ILE A 75 5.38 11.36 15.75
N MET A 76 5.37 10.40 14.83
CA MET A 76 6.56 9.78 14.24
C MET A 76 6.43 9.80 12.72
N LEU A 77 7.51 10.17 12.04
CA LEU A 77 7.56 10.24 10.59
C LEU A 77 8.61 9.28 10.04
N PHE A 78 8.21 8.52 9.03
CA PHE A 78 9.07 7.57 8.32
C PHE A 78 9.02 7.84 6.83
N LYS A 79 10.17 7.76 6.17
CA LYS A 79 10.25 7.67 4.70
C LYS A 79 10.03 6.22 4.30
N THR A 80 9.17 5.97 3.33
CA THR A 80 8.86 4.62 2.83
C THR A 80 9.35 4.42 1.41
N HIS A 81 9.69 3.18 1.07
CA HIS A 81 10.09 2.79 -0.28
C HIS A 81 9.59 1.37 -0.57
N LEU A 82 8.84 1.18 -1.65
CA LEU A 82 8.41 -0.15 -2.09
C LEU A 82 9.59 -0.95 -2.64
N HIS A 83 9.73 -2.20 -2.22
CA HIS A 83 10.75 -3.13 -2.70
C HIS A 83 10.25 -3.93 -3.89
N GLY A 84 11.12 -4.13 -4.88
CA GLY A 84 10.82 -4.96 -6.05
C GLY A 84 10.08 -4.24 -7.18
N TYR A 85 9.74 -2.98 -6.99
CA TYR A 85 9.25 -2.12 -8.06
C TYR A 85 10.40 -1.18 -8.45
N GLY A 86 10.76 -1.20 -9.74
CA GLY A 86 11.71 -0.26 -10.32
C GLY A 86 10.94 0.77 -11.14
N ALA A 87 11.52 1.97 -11.34
CA ALA A 87 10.98 2.92 -12.32
C ALA A 87 10.99 2.35 -13.76
N SER A 88 11.81 1.32 -13.99
CA SER A 88 11.87 0.57 -15.25
C SER A 88 10.76 -0.46 -15.42
N LEU A 89 9.96 -0.75 -14.39
CA LEU A 89 8.89 -1.76 -14.52
C LEU A 89 7.81 -1.32 -15.51
N ASP A 90 7.49 -0.03 -15.52
CA ASP A 90 6.52 0.54 -16.46
C ASP A 90 7.05 0.49 -17.91
N ALA A 91 8.37 0.63 -18.08
CA ALA A 91 9.03 0.52 -19.38
C ALA A 91 9.30 -0.93 -19.81
N PHE A 92 9.26 -1.89 -18.88
CA PHE A 92 9.50 -3.31 -19.14
C PHE A 92 8.29 -4.01 -19.77
N CYS A 93 7.10 -3.39 -19.75
CA CYS A 93 5.92 -3.93 -20.44
C CYS A 93 6.08 -3.80 -21.96
N ALA A 94 6.78 -4.78 -22.55
CA ALA A 94 7.05 -4.84 -23.98
C ALA A 94 5.76 -5.14 -24.76
N LYS A 95 5.39 -4.24 -25.66
CA LYS A 95 4.37 -4.49 -26.71
C LYS A 95 4.98 -5.23 -27.90
N GLU A 96 6.30 -5.19 -28.01
CA GLU A 96 7.11 -5.73 -29.11
C GLU A 96 7.01 -7.25 -29.17
N ALA A 97 6.86 -7.93 -28.03
CA ALA A 97 6.68 -9.39 -27.97
C ALA A 97 5.36 -9.86 -28.63
N LEU A 98 4.43 -8.93 -28.90
CA LEU A 98 3.17 -9.22 -29.57
C LEU A 98 3.16 -8.83 -31.06
N ALA A 99 4.24 -8.23 -31.56
CA ALA A 99 4.26 -7.61 -32.90
C ALA A 99 4.20 -8.65 -34.04
N ASP A 100 4.81 -9.82 -33.84
CA ASP A 100 4.94 -10.85 -34.87
C ASP A 100 3.87 -11.95 -34.78
N LEU A 101 2.84 -11.78 -33.93
CA LEU A 101 1.75 -12.75 -33.84
C LEU A 101 0.75 -12.58 -34.99
N ASP A 102 0.41 -13.69 -35.64
CA ASP A 102 -0.75 -13.77 -36.52
C ASP A 102 -2.04 -14.04 -35.72
N LEU A 103 -3.18 -14.02 -36.40
CA LEU A 103 -4.49 -14.26 -35.76
C LEU A 103 -4.62 -15.68 -35.17
N VAL A 104 -3.86 -16.64 -35.67
CA VAL A 104 -3.89 -18.02 -35.18
C VAL A 104 -3.11 -18.13 -33.88
N ALA A 105 -1.88 -17.61 -33.84
CA ALA A 105 -1.07 -17.52 -32.64
C ALA A 105 -1.74 -16.66 -31.57
N LEU A 106 -2.43 -15.58 -31.98
CA LEU A 106 -3.20 -14.76 -31.06
C LEU A 106 -4.39 -15.52 -30.46
N ASN A 107 -5.07 -16.38 -31.22
CA ASN A 107 -6.13 -17.24 -30.69
C ASN A 107 -5.60 -18.20 -29.63
N VAL A 108 -4.43 -18.81 -29.87
CA VAL A 108 -3.75 -19.68 -28.90
C VAL A 108 -3.40 -18.90 -27.62
N LEU A 109 -2.98 -17.63 -27.74
CA LEU A 109 -2.72 -16.78 -26.59
C LEU A 109 -4.01 -16.42 -25.84
N LEU A 110 -5.05 -15.92 -26.53
CA LEU A 110 -6.17 -15.23 -25.88
C LEU A 110 -7.39 -16.10 -25.56
N HIS A 111 -7.66 -17.17 -26.33
CA HIS A 111 -9.00 -17.76 -26.42
C HIS A 111 -9.06 -19.28 -26.27
N ARG A 112 -7.95 -19.93 -25.96
CA ARG A 112 -7.90 -21.39 -25.94
C ARG A 112 -8.72 -21.99 -24.80
N ALA A 113 -9.69 -22.84 -25.14
CA ALA A 113 -10.58 -23.47 -24.17
C ALA A 113 -9.94 -24.71 -23.52
N ASP A 114 -10.49 -25.18 -22.38
CA ASP A 114 -9.99 -26.37 -21.64
C ASP A 114 -9.86 -27.61 -22.54
N GLY A 115 -10.86 -27.85 -23.39
CA GLY A 115 -10.84 -28.94 -24.36
C GLY A 115 -9.73 -28.82 -25.40
N GLU A 116 -9.50 -27.60 -25.93
CA GLU A 116 -8.47 -27.35 -26.94
C GLU A 116 -7.04 -27.47 -26.37
N GLU A 117 -6.85 -27.12 -25.10
CA GLU A 117 -5.58 -27.29 -24.39
C GLU A 117 -5.34 -28.75 -24.01
N CYS A 118 -6.38 -29.47 -23.57
CA CYS A 118 -6.33 -30.91 -23.32
C CYS A 118 -5.99 -31.68 -24.61
N ASP A 119 -6.65 -31.37 -25.72
CA ASP A 119 -6.41 -32.05 -27.00
C ASP A 119 -4.98 -31.84 -27.51
N ALA A 120 -4.40 -30.65 -27.29
CA ALA A 120 -3.04 -30.35 -27.73
C ALA A 120 -1.93 -30.85 -26.79
N SER A 121 -2.27 -31.12 -25.53
CA SER A 121 -1.35 -31.63 -24.51
C SER A 121 -1.53 -33.12 -24.21
N ASN A 122 -2.37 -33.84 -24.98
CA ASN A 122 -2.78 -35.21 -24.67
C ASN A 122 -3.35 -35.36 -23.24
N GLY A 123 -4.07 -34.35 -22.76
CA GLY A 123 -4.69 -34.29 -21.44
C GLY A 123 -3.73 -34.01 -20.29
N GLU A 124 -2.47 -33.63 -20.57
CA GLU A 124 -1.49 -33.27 -19.54
C GLU A 124 -1.79 -31.91 -18.91
N PHE A 125 -2.26 -30.96 -19.72
CA PHE A 125 -2.59 -29.61 -19.30
C PHE A 125 -4.05 -29.27 -19.61
N GLY A 126 -4.58 -28.32 -18.84
CA GLY A 126 -5.91 -27.78 -19.00
C GLY A 126 -5.99 -26.41 -18.34
N VAL A 127 -7.21 -25.94 -18.13
CA VAL A 127 -7.48 -24.66 -17.52
C VAL A 127 -7.02 -24.59 -16.06
N TYR A 128 -6.44 -23.47 -15.66
CA TYR A 128 -6.10 -23.18 -14.26
C TYR A 128 -7.35 -23.11 -13.37
N ASP A 129 -7.37 -23.93 -12.32
CA ASP A 129 -8.40 -23.91 -11.28
C ASP A 129 -7.99 -22.97 -10.14
N ALA A 130 -8.59 -21.77 -10.13
CA ALA A 130 -8.27 -20.74 -9.16
C ALA A 130 -8.99 -21.03 -7.83
N PRO A 131 -8.27 -21.08 -6.69
CA PRO A 131 -8.88 -21.37 -5.39
C PRO A 131 -10.04 -20.43 -5.06
N GLY A 132 -11.23 -21.01 -4.84
CA GLY A 132 -12.46 -20.27 -4.50
C GLY A 132 -13.18 -19.62 -5.68
N LEU A 133 -12.64 -19.74 -6.91
CA LEU A 133 -13.23 -19.19 -8.14
C LEU A 133 -13.52 -20.28 -9.19
N GLY A 134 -12.92 -21.47 -9.05
CA GLY A 134 -13.08 -22.58 -9.98
C GLY A 134 -12.20 -22.44 -11.22
N LYS A 135 -12.42 -23.32 -12.20
CA LYS A 135 -11.78 -23.27 -13.51
C LYS A 135 -12.18 -21.99 -14.26
N THR A 136 -11.21 -21.12 -14.55
CA THR A 136 -11.41 -19.88 -15.32
C THR A 136 -10.90 -20.07 -16.75
N VAL A 137 -11.53 -19.56 -17.81
CA VAL A 137 -11.02 -19.67 -19.21
C VAL A 137 -9.74 -18.83 -19.46
N LEU A 138 -8.93 -18.63 -18.43
CA LEU A 138 -7.79 -17.73 -18.43
C LEU A 138 -6.50 -18.49 -18.77
N TRP A 139 -5.71 -17.88 -19.67
CA TRP A 139 -4.23 -17.88 -19.84
C TRP A 139 -3.83 -18.28 -21.27
N VAL A 140 -3.27 -17.40 -22.11
CA VAL A 140 -2.17 -16.42 -21.94
C VAL A 140 -2.52 -15.11 -22.66
N GLY A 141 -3.26 -14.20 -22.02
CA GLY A 141 -3.45 -12.85 -22.59
C GLY A 141 -4.84 -12.30 -22.36
N ARG A 142 -4.99 -11.65 -21.21
CA ARG A 142 -5.79 -10.42 -21.03
C ARG A 142 -7.26 -10.30 -21.47
N VAL A 143 -7.95 -11.28 -22.06
CA VAL A 143 -9.36 -11.08 -22.43
C VAL A 143 -10.33 -11.30 -21.27
N ASP A 144 -10.03 -12.20 -20.32
CA ASP A 144 -11.00 -12.54 -19.24
C ASP A 144 -10.60 -12.06 -17.82
N ALA A 145 -9.45 -11.40 -17.66
CA ALA A 145 -9.09 -10.81 -16.35
C ALA A 145 -9.91 -9.56 -15.98
N SER A 146 -10.72 -9.04 -16.91
CA SER A 146 -11.61 -7.89 -16.71
C SER A 146 -13.04 -8.31 -16.37
N ALA A 147 -13.52 -9.48 -16.79
CA ALA A 147 -14.91 -9.89 -16.58
C ALA A 147 -15.33 -9.96 -15.09
N PRO A 148 -14.56 -10.58 -14.17
CA PRO A 148 -14.91 -10.56 -12.75
C PRO A 148 -14.67 -9.19 -12.09
N ARG A 149 -13.93 -8.27 -12.72
CA ARG A 149 -13.69 -6.91 -12.19
C ARG A 149 -14.85 -5.94 -12.44
N TYR A 150 -15.71 -6.19 -13.44
CA TYR A 150 -16.86 -5.31 -13.71
C TYR A 150 -17.96 -5.37 -12.64
N HIS A 151 -17.94 -6.37 -11.76
CA HIS A 151 -18.89 -6.47 -10.63
C HIS A 151 -18.30 -6.06 -9.27
N ALA A 152 -17.04 -5.59 -9.24
CA ALA A 152 -16.34 -5.21 -8.01
C ALA A 152 -16.09 -3.70 -7.88
N LEU A 153 -16.87 -2.87 -8.58
CA LEU A 153 -16.95 -1.41 -8.42
C LEU A 153 -18.36 -0.98 -8.05
#